data_AF-A0A8J6N1W4-F1
#
_entry.id   AF-A0A8J6N1W4-F1
#
_cell.length_a   1.000
_cell.length_b   1.000
_cell.length_c   1.000
_cell.angle_alpha   90.00
_cell.angle_beta   90.00
_cell.angle_gamma   90.00
#
_symmetry.space_group_name_H-M   'P 1'
#
loop_
_entity.id
_entity.type
_entity.pdbx_description
1 polymer ?
#
loop_
_entity_poly.entity_id
_entity_poly.type
_entity_poly.pdbx_seq_one_letter_code
_entity_poly.pdbx_strand_id
1 'polypeptide(L)'
;MSYESVHDFNQIDLTRHGLIEASAGTGKTYTIENLVVRLLKETDVELENILLVTFTEKAASELKIRIRKKLEGELDESKDNQKISKKLRDTLDAFDKAPIHTIHGFCQTVLRDFAFENNVLFQSEVINDALLFETLLKEQMRKDWPEIYGEHLK
;
A
#
# COMPACT_ATOMS: atom_id res chain seq x y z
N MET A 1 5.90 26.19 -11.78
CA MET A 1 6.60 24.92 -11.55
C MET A 1 6.72 24.25 -12.92
N SER A 2 7.91 24.19 -13.51
CA SER A 2 8.11 23.63 -14.85
C SER A 2 8.21 22.11 -14.76
N TYR A 3 7.35 21.41 -15.49
CA TYR A 3 7.41 19.95 -15.65
C TYR A 3 8.28 19.62 -16.86
N GLU A 4 9.20 18.67 -16.71
CA GLU A 4 10.00 18.13 -17.80
C GLU A 4 9.43 16.77 -18.19
N SER A 5 9.01 16.64 -19.45
CA SER A 5 8.38 15.41 -19.94
C SER A 5 9.45 14.34 -20.18
N VAL A 6 9.40 13.28 -19.39
CA VAL A 6 10.26 12.10 -19.53
C VAL A 6 9.45 10.95 -20.10
N HIS A 7 9.90 10.38 -21.23
CA HIS A 7 9.21 9.30 -21.93
C HIS A 7 9.83 7.92 -21.71
N ASP A 8 11.04 7.85 -21.15
CA ASP A 8 11.73 6.62 -20.79
C ASP A 8 11.91 6.53 -19.28
N PHE A 9 11.48 5.41 -18.69
CA PHE A 9 11.63 5.20 -17.27
C PHE A 9 13.08 5.23 -16.81
N ASN A 10 14.08 4.94 -17.65
CA ASN A 10 15.51 5.00 -17.30
C ASN A 10 16.02 6.43 -17.08
N GLN A 11 15.32 7.43 -17.61
CA GLN A 11 15.69 8.84 -17.49
C GLN A 11 15.06 9.51 -16.26
N ILE A 12 14.17 8.82 -15.56
CA ILE A 12 13.54 9.34 -14.34
C ILE A 12 14.59 9.42 -13.22
N ASP A 13 14.80 10.63 -12.71
CA ASP A 13 15.63 10.88 -11.52
C ASP A 13 14.94 10.33 -10.26
N LEU A 14 15.54 9.31 -9.67
CA LEU A 14 15.00 8.59 -8.50
C LEU A 14 15.07 9.41 -7.20
N THR A 15 15.73 10.57 -7.21
CA THR A 15 15.91 11.43 -6.02
C THR A 15 14.90 12.56 -5.93
N ARG A 16 14.02 12.71 -6.92
CA ARG A 16 13.06 13.82 -7.02
C ARG A 16 11.63 13.31 -7.04
N HIS A 17 10.70 14.18 -6.67
CA HIS A 17 9.28 13.93 -6.85
C HIS A 17 8.93 13.96 -8.35
N GLY A 18 8.15 12.99 -8.79
CA GLY A 18 7.68 12.88 -10.17
C GLY A 18 6.18 12.60 -10.25
N LEU A 19 5.56 13.11 -11.31
CA LEU A 19 4.19 12.76 -11.69
C LEU A 19 4.25 11.99 -13.00
N ILE A 20 3.71 10.78 -13.01
CA ILE A 20 3.61 9.95 -14.21
C ILE A 20 2.18 10.03 -14.71
N GLU A 21 1.96 10.85 -15.74
CA GLU A 21 0.69 10.87 -16.45
C GLU A 21 0.69 9.77 -17.50
N ALA A 22 -0.33 8.91 -17.46
CA ALA A 22 -0.51 7.90 -18.48
C ALA A 22 -1.99 7.55 -18.61
N SER A 23 -2.45 7.37 -19.85
CA SER A 23 -3.82 7.01 -20.20
C SER A 23 -4.08 5.51 -19.98
N ALA A 24 -5.34 5.08 -20.17
CA ALA A 24 -5.67 3.65 -20.12
C ALA A 24 -4.80 2.87 -21.12
N GLY A 25 -4.22 1.75 -20.67
CA GLY A 25 -3.39 0.89 -21.52
C GLY A 25 -1.97 1.40 -21.85
N THR A 26 -1.54 2.57 -21.36
CA THR A 26 -0.22 3.14 -21.72
C THR A 26 0.91 2.79 -20.74
N GLY A 27 0.81 1.66 -20.04
CA GLY A 27 1.95 1.13 -19.27
C GLY A 27 2.21 1.73 -17.88
N LYS A 28 1.24 2.39 -17.22
CA LYS A 28 1.42 2.91 -15.83
C LYS A 28 2.05 1.89 -14.88
N THR A 29 1.44 0.71 -14.81
CA THR A 29 1.91 -0.37 -13.93
C THR A 29 3.29 -0.85 -14.35
N TYR A 30 3.53 -0.98 -15.65
CA TYR A 30 4.84 -1.33 -16.19
C TYR A 30 5.92 -0.32 -15.79
N THR A 31 5.64 0.98 -15.84
CA THR A 31 6.57 2.01 -15.37
C THR A 31 6.86 1.87 -13.88
N ILE A 32 5.84 1.65 -13.04
CA ILE A 32 6.01 1.43 -11.59
C ILE A 32 6.89 0.21 -11.32
N GLU A 33 6.63 -0.92 -11.98
CA GLU A 33 7.43 -2.15 -11.85
C GLU A 33 8.91 -1.89 -12.14
N ASN A 34 9.22 -1.18 -13.23
CA ASN A 34 10.60 -0.86 -13.59
C ASN A 34 11.23 0.14 -12.61
N LEU A 35 10.48 1.12 -12.11
CA LEU A 35 11.00 2.06 -11.10
C LEU A 35 11.38 1.35 -9.79
N VAL A 36 10.59 0.36 -9.35
CA VAL A 36 10.92 -0.44 -8.17
C VAL A 36 12.23 -1.21 -8.39
N VAL A 37 12.38 -1.87 -9.54
CA VAL A 37 13.61 -2.57 -9.90
C VAL A 37 14.80 -1.62 -9.94
N ARG A 38 14.64 -0.44 -10.56
CA ARG A 38 15.68 0.58 -10.62
C ARG A 38 16.09 1.06 -9.23
N LEU A 39 15.14 1.35 -8.34
CA LEU A 39 15.43 1.69 -6.94
C LEU A 39 16.28 0.61 -6.25
N LEU A 40 15.95 -0.66 -6.44
CA LEU A 40 16.69 -1.77 -5.83
C LEU A 40 18.09 -1.97 -6.45
N LYS A 41 18.26 -1.78 -7.76
CA LYS A 41 19.53 -2.03 -8.46
C LYS A 41 20.50 -0.85 -8.41
N GLU A 42 19.97 0.37 -8.48
CA GLU A 42 20.76 1.61 -8.62
C GLU A 42 21.02 2.29 -7.28
N THR A 43 20.31 1.90 -6.21
CA THR A 43 20.47 2.47 -4.86
C THR A 43 20.64 1.37 -3.82
N ASP A 44 20.95 1.74 -2.58
CA ASP A 44 21.03 0.81 -1.45
C ASP A 44 19.68 0.60 -0.73
N VAL A 45 18.57 1.13 -1.28
CA VAL A 45 17.22 0.92 -0.73
C VAL A 45 16.85 -0.57 -0.78
N GLU A 46 16.21 -1.04 0.29
CA GLU A 46 15.59 -2.37 0.40
C GLU A 46 14.12 -2.31 0.04
N LEU A 47 13.54 -3.40 -0.44
CA LEU A 47 12.14 -3.43 -0.86
C LEU A 47 11.17 -3.09 0.30
N GLU A 48 11.52 -3.47 1.53
CA GLU A 48 10.77 -3.15 2.74
C GLU A 48 10.66 -1.62 2.99
N ASN A 49 11.57 -0.84 2.40
CA ASN A 49 11.60 0.62 2.49
C ASN A 49 10.95 1.32 1.28
N ILE A 50 10.25 0.59 0.41
CA ILE A 50 9.53 1.14 -0.76
C ILE A 50 8.03 0.95 -0.60
N LEU A 51 7.33 1.98 -0.14
CA LEU A 51 5.87 1.95 -0.01
C LEU A 51 5.17 2.06 -1.37
N LEU A 52 4.37 1.04 -1.71
CA LEU A 52 3.50 1.04 -2.89
C LEU A 52 2.04 0.96 -2.44
N VAL A 53 1.23 1.95 -2.82
CA VAL A 53 -0.19 2.00 -2.48
C VAL A 53 -1.08 2.09 -3.72
N THR A 54 -2.25 1.46 -3.65
CA THR A 54 -3.27 1.53 -4.72
C THR A 54 -4.68 1.56 -4.14
N PHE A 55 -5.69 1.69 -5.00
CA PHE A 55 -7.08 1.89 -4.55
C PHE A 55 -7.79 0.58 -4.18
N THR A 56 -7.44 -0.54 -4.82
CA THR A 56 -8.19 -1.81 -4.67
C THR A 56 -7.29 -2.97 -4.29
N GLU A 57 -7.82 -3.91 -3.51
CA GLU A 57 -7.13 -5.14 -3.11
C GLU A 57 -6.68 -5.97 -4.32
N LYS A 58 -7.52 -6.00 -5.37
CA LYS A 58 -7.20 -6.67 -6.64
C LYS A 58 -5.97 -6.03 -7.31
N ALA A 59 -5.91 -4.70 -7.37
CA ALA A 59 -4.78 -4.00 -7.96
C ALA A 59 -3.50 -4.18 -7.13
N ALA A 60 -3.60 -4.20 -5.80
CA ALA A 60 -2.47 -4.43 -4.91
C ALA A 60 -1.89 -5.84 -5.11
N SER A 61 -2.78 -6.84 -5.15
CA SER A 61 -2.42 -8.24 -5.42
C SER A 61 -1.78 -8.43 -6.80
N GLU A 62 -2.36 -7.80 -7.83
CA GLU A 62 -1.82 -7.84 -9.18
C GLU A 62 -0.43 -7.20 -9.26
N LEU A 63 -0.23 -6.04 -8.61
CA LEU A 63 1.06 -5.36 -8.56
C LEU A 63 2.11 -6.21 -7.82
N LYS A 64 1.74 -6.86 -6.70
CA LYS A 64 2.62 -7.77 -5.96
C LYS A 64 3.12 -8.92 -6.85
N ILE A 65 2.22 -9.56 -7.62
CA ILE A 65 2.56 -10.64 -8.55
C ILE A 65 3.51 -10.13 -9.66
N ARG A 66 3.20 -8.98 -10.25
CA ARG A 66 3.99 -8.40 -11.35
C ARG A 66 5.41 -8.03 -10.92
N ILE A 67 5.57 -7.37 -9.78
CA ILE A 67 6.88 -7.01 -9.25
C ILE A 67 7.70 -8.26 -8.93
N ARG A 68 7.11 -9.27 -8.29
CA ARG A 68 7.82 -10.53 -8.00
C ARG A 68 8.37 -11.18 -9.27
N LYS A 69 7.51 -11.35 -10.28
CA LYS A 69 7.88 -11.93 -11.57
C LYS A 69 8.96 -11.11 -12.28
N LYS A 70 8.89 -9.78 -12.19
CA LYS A 70 9.90 -8.89 -12.75
C LYS A 70 11.25 -9.08 -12.04
N LEU A 71 11.28 -9.14 -10.71
CA LEU A 71 12.50 -9.41 -9.94
C LEU A 71 13.12 -10.78 -10.25
N GLU A 72 12.29 -11.82 -10.43
CA GLU A 72 12.75 -13.14 -10.87
C GLU A 72 13.46 -13.09 -12.23
N GLY A 73 12.88 -12.37 -13.20
CA GLY A 73 13.50 -12.15 -14.51
C GLY A 73 14.82 -11.37 -14.41
N GLU A 74 14.86 -10.31 -13.62
CA GLU A 74 16.07 -9.49 -13.42
C GLU A 74 17.19 -10.27 -12.71
N LEU A 75 16.83 -11.18 -11.80
CA LEU A 75 17.80 -12.07 -11.15
C LEU A 75 18.42 -13.05 -12.16
N ASP A 76 17.61 -13.57 -13.09
CA ASP A 76 18.10 -14.45 -14.14
C ASP A 76 19.06 -13.76 -15.11
N GLU A 77 18.79 -12.49 -15.42
CA GLU A 77 19.64 -11.65 -16.29
C GLU A 77 20.91 -11.16 -15.57
N SER A 78 20.88 -11.01 -14.24
CA SER A 78 21.99 -10.43 -13.45
C SER A 78 22.99 -11.47 -12.92
N LYS A 79 23.05 -12.69 -13.48
CA LYS A 79 23.91 -13.79 -12.99
C LYS A 79 25.40 -13.45 -12.96
N ASP A 80 25.85 -12.58 -13.87
CA ASP A 80 27.26 -12.16 -13.94
C ASP A 80 27.62 -11.11 -12.88
N ASN A 81 26.63 -10.42 -12.31
CA ASN A 81 26.83 -9.45 -11.24
C ASN A 81 26.47 -10.07 -9.89
N GLN A 82 27.47 -10.60 -9.19
CA GLN A 82 27.27 -11.26 -7.88
C GLN A 82 26.63 -10.35 -6.82
N LYS A 83 26.95 -9.05 -6.82
CA LYS A 83 26.38 -8.10 -5.85
C LYS A 83 24.88 -7.91 -6.09
N ILE A 84 24.49 -7.65 -7.33
CA ILE A 84 23.08 -7.43 -7.70
C ILE A 84 22.27 -8.72 -7.55
N SER A 85 22.78 -9.84 -8.06
CA SER A 85 22.09 -11.13 -7.94
C SER A 85 21.88 -11.55 -6.49
N LYS A 86 22.86 -11.32 -5.60
CA LYS A 86 22.68 -11.53 -4.15
C LYS A 86 21.57 -10.63 -3.60
N LYS A 87 21.63 -9.32 -3.86
CA LYS A 87 20.62 -8.37 -3.39
C LYS A 87 19.20 -8.74 -3.87
N LEU A 88 19.05 -9.13 -5.12
CA LEU A 88 17.76 -9.56 -5.69
C LEU A 88 17.25 -10.86 -5.08
N ARG A 89 18.13 -11.83 -4.79
CA ARG A 89 17.75 -13.06 -4.04
C ARG A 89 17.28 -12.72 -2.64
N ASP A 90 18.07 -11.96 -1.89
CA ASP A 90 17.71 -11.54 -0.53
C ASP A 90 16.35 -10.80 -0.53
N THR A 91 16.12 -9.96 -1.55
CA THR A 91 14.84 -9.26 -1.77
C THR A 91 13.68 -10.21 -2.07
N LEU A 92 13.90 -11.24 -2.90
CA LEU A 92 12.87 -12.24 -3.24
C LEU A 92 12.52 -13.14 -2.05
N ASP A 93 13.50 -13.46 -1.20
CA ASP A 93 13.30 -14.24 0.02
C ASP A 93 12.48 -13.46 1.06
N ALA A 94 12.70 -12.14 1.17
CA ALA A 94 11.95 -11.25 2.04
C ALA A 94 10.67 -10.67 1.41
N PHE A 95 10.33 -11.07 0.17
CA PHE A 95 9.33 -10.37 -0.65
C PHE A 95 7.94 -10.28 -0.02
N ASP A 96 7.56 -11.25 0.83
CA ASP A 96 6.26 -11.23 1.48
C ASP A 96 6.06 -10.10 2.49
N LYS A 97 7.15 -9.48 2.93
CA LYS A 97 7.16 -8.28 3.79
C LYS A 97 7.07 -6.98 3.01
N ALA A 98 7.07 -7.01 1.68
CA ALA A 98 7.02 -5.80 0.87
C ALA A 98 5.75 -4.97 1.16
N PRO A 99 5.86 -3.66 1.42
CA PRO A 99 4.73 -2.81 1.78
C PRO A 99 3.94 -2.40 0.53
N ILE A 100 3.23 -3.38 -0.03
CA ILE A 100 2.35 -3.25 -1.20
C ILE A 100 0.92 -3.38 -0.71
N HIS A 101 0.22 -2.26 -0.58
CA HIS A 101 -1.07 -2.19 0.10
C HIS A 101 -2.12 -1.44 -0.70
N THR A 102 -3.37 -1.52 -0.24
CA THR A 102 -4.32 -0.45 -0.53
C THR A 102 -4.03 0.78 0.34
N ILE A 103 -4.52 1.95 -0.07
CA ILE A 103 -4.42 3.18 0.75
C ILE A 103 -5.02 2.93 2.14
N HIS A 104 -6.20 2.30 2.21
CA HIS A 104 -6.85 1.97 3.48
C HIS A 104 -6.03 1.00 4.32
N GLY A 105 -5.52 -0.08 3.72
CA GLY A 105 -4.68 -1.06 4.43
C GLY A 105 -3.42 -0.41 5.01
N PHE A 106 -2.76 0.48 4.26
CA PHE A 106 -1.61 1.22 4.76
C PHE A 106 -1.98 2.15 5.92
N CYS A 107 -3.04 2.95 5.80
CA CYS A 107 -3.50 3.83 6.87
C CYS A 107 -3.84 3.06 8.15
N GLN A 108 -4.47 1.88 8.04
CA GLN A 108 -4.77 1.03 9.18
C GLN A 108 -3.50 0.51 9.88
N THR A 109 -2.48 0.12 9.11
CA THR A 109 -1.17 -0.24 9.66
C THR A 109 -0.55 0.92 10.43
N VAL A 110 -0.52 2.13 9.84
CA VAL A 110 0.02 3.33 10.50
C VAL A 110 -0.73 3.64 11.81
N LEU A 111 -2.06 3.61 11.80
CA LEU A 111 -2.85 3.85 13.01
C LEU A 111 -2.58 2.83 14.12
N ARG A 112 -2.30 1.57 13.75
CA ARG A 112 -1.97 0.52 14.71
C ARG A 112 -0.56 0.70 15.28
N ASP A 113 0.42 0.99 14.43
CA ASP A 113 1.82 1.15 14.83
C ASP A 113 2.01 2.38 15.74
N PHE A 114 1.19 3.41 15.56
CA PHE A 114 1.20 4.64 16.35
C PHE A 114 -0.06 4.80 17.24
N ALA A 115 -0.65 3.69 17.69
CA ALA A 115 -1.92 3.71 18.44
C ALA A 115 -1.90 4.60 19.69
N PHE A 116 -0.77 4.63 20.41
CA PHE A 116 -0.58 5.49 21.58
C PHE A 116 -0.63 6.99 21.26
N GLU A 117 0.03 7.41 20.18
CA GLU A 117 0.08 8.81 19.77
C GLU A 117 -1.27 9.30 19.24
N ASN A 118 -2.06 8.38 18.68
CA ASN A 118 -3.36 8.68 18.08
C ASN A 118 -4.54 8.43 19.04
N ASN A 119 -4.29 8.06 20.30
CA ASN A 119 -5.33 7.75 21.30
C ASN A 119 -6.37 6.70 20.82
N VAL A 120 -5.95 5.81 19.92
CA VAL A 120 -6.80 4.74 19.36
C VAL A 120 -6.61 3.46 20.16
N LEU A 121 -7.67 2.63 20.21
CA LEU A 121 -7.59 1.31 20.83
C LEU A 121 -6.60 0.41 20.08
N PHE A 122 -5.76 -0.31 20.82
CA PHE A 122 -4.75 -1.24 20.28
C PHE A 122 -5.36 -2.34 19.39
N GLN A 123 -6.59 -2.75 19.72
CA GLN A 123 -7.41 -3.67 18.95
C GLN A 123 -8.66 -2.94 18.46
N SER A 124 -8.53 -2.26 17.33
CA SER A 124 -9.69 -1.81 16.56
C SER A 124 -9.99 -2.87 15.50
N GLU A 125 -11.18 -3.45 15.55
CA GLU A 125 -11.68 -4.34 14.50
C GLU A 125 -12.49 -3.51 13.50
N VAL A 126 -12.25 -3.72 12.21
CA VAL A 126 -13.10 -3.13 11.16
C VAL A 126 -14.38 -3.95 11.14
N ILE A 127 -15.47 -3.34 11.57
CA ILE A 127 -16.77 -4.01 11.60
C ILE A 127 -17.63 -3.48 10.45
N ASN A 128 -18.42 -4.36 9.86
CA ASN A 128 -19.44 -3.95 8.92
C ASN A 128 -20.60 -3.28 9.68
N ASP A 129 -20.88 -2.01 9.37
CA ASP A 129 -21.96 -1.23 9.99
C ASP A 129 -23.30 -1.96 10.02
N ALA A 130 -23.61 -2.74 8.97
CA ALA A 130 -24.86 -3.50 8.90
C ALA A 130 -24.99 -4.57 10.00
N LEU A 131 -23.87 -5.13 10.46
CA LEU A 131 -23.86 -6.12 11.54
C LEU A 131 -23.97 -5.47 12.92
N LEU A 132 -23.54 -4.21 13.04
CA LEU A 132 -23.48 -3.50 14.32
C LEU A 132 -24.72 -2.64 14.57
N PHE A 133 -25.41 -2.20 13.51
CA PHE A 133 -26.52 -1.25 13.59
C PHE A 133 -27.63 -1.71 14.53
N GLU A 134 -28.09 -2.96 14.44
CA GLU A 134 -29.18 -3.45 15.30
C GLU A 134 -28.77 -3.47 16.77
N THR A 135 -27.54 -3.90 17.06
CA THR A 135 -27.00 -3.96 18.42
C THR A 135 -26.85 -2.56 19.02
N LEU A 136 -26.24 -1.64 18.27
CA LEU A 136 -26.05 -0.26 18.69
C LEU A 136 -27.39 0.46 18.85
N LEU A 137 -28.32 0.26 17.91
CA LEU A 137 -29.66 0.85 17.99
C LEU A 137 -30.38 0.37 19.26
N LYS A 138 -30.38 -0.94 19.54
CA LYS A 138 -30.98 -1.50 20.77
C LYS A 138 -30.31 -0.97 22.04
N GLU A 139 -29.00 -0.76 22.02
CA GLU A 139 -28.28 -0.20 23.15
C GLU A 139 -28.65 1.27 23.38
N GLN A 140 -28.67 2.06 22.30
CA GLN A 140 -29.07 3.47 22.30
C GLN A 140 -30.52 3.66 22.76
N MET A 141 -31.43 2.82 22.26
CA MET A 141 -32.83 2.79 22.68
C MET A 141 -33.01 2.42 24.16
N ARG A 142 -32.07 1.68 24.75
CA ARG A 142 -32.14 1.31 26.18
C ARG A 142 -31.55 2.38 27.09
N LYS A 143 -30.47 3.03 26.65
CA LYS A 143 -29.74 4.01 27.46
C LYS A 143 -30.35 5.40 27.37
N ASP A 144 -30.61 5.88 26.16
CA ASP A 144 -30.81 7.31 25.91
C ASP A 144 -32.28 7.65 25.64
N TRP A 145 -33.00 6.75 24.97
CA TRP A 145 -34.42 7.00 24.63
C TRP A 145 -35.37 7.14 25.83
N PRO A 146 -35.21 6.42 26.97
CA PRO A 146 -36.08 6.63 28.12
C PRO A 146 -35.97 8.06 28.68
N GLU A 147 -34.77 8.65 28.64
CA GLU A 147 -34.54 10.03 29.08
C GLU A 147 -35.06 11.04 28.06
N ILE A 148 -34.83 10.79 26.76
CA ILE A 148 -35.15 11.76 25.70
C ILE A 148 -36.64 11.72 25.30
N TYR A 149 -37.25 10.54 25.27
CA TYR A 149 -38.59 10.32 24.71
C TYR A 149 -39.57 9.67 25.69
N GLY A 150 -39.15 9.35 26.92
CA GLY A 150 -39.97 8.61 27.89
C GLY A 150 -41.32 9.25 28.22
N GLU A 151 -41.42 10.59 28.17
CA GLU A 151 -42.68 11.29 28.38
C GLU A 151 -43.64 11.21 27.17
N HIS A 152 -43.11 10.95 25.97
CA HIS A 152 -43.88 10.87 24.71
C HIS A 152 -44.23 9.43 24.29
N LEU A 153 -43.75 8.43 25.04
CA LEU A 153 -43.95 7.00 24.77
C LEU A 153 -45.07 6.36 25.63
N LYS A 154 -45.87 7.17 26.34
CA LYS A 154 -47.06 6.72 27.08
C LYS A 154 -48.32 6.86 26.26
#